data_AF-A0A926EMW6-F1
#
_entry.id   AF-A0A926EMW6-F1
#
_cell.length_a   1.000
_cell.length_b   1.000
_cell.length_c   1.000
_cell.angle_alpha   90.00
_cell.angle_beta   90.00
_cell.angle_gamma   90.00
#
_symmetry.space_group_name_H-M   'P 1'
#
loop_
_entity.id
_entity.type
_entity.pdbx_description
1 polymer ?
#
loop_
_entity_poly.entity_id
_entity_poly.type
_entity_poly.pdbx_seq_one_letter_code
_entity_poly.pdbx_strand_id
1 'polypeptide(L)'
;MRVLNTKKSILEYIAEAQKLGKEGIDPDRMVEIYKEIYDAIEAMSSNVKANTIVFLKNELKKGIGKYQPVDPDKKEDYFMEFFKEAYPEGKRRKEYTYTLVDPSKITVDQILHTLKYINGYCKDNRISQDQKKSIIPMIERIARTDSLKHINQVRSMEYLRKAVRVRIEKSPKGHIVTRC
;
A
#
# COMPACT_ATOMS: atom_id res chain seq x y z
N MET A 1 22.73 -19.02 -17.14
CA MET A 1 21.69 -18.04 -16.80
C MET A 1 20.81 -18.66 -15.72
N ARG A 2 20.74 -18.09 -14.52
CA ARG A 2 19.97 -18.68 -13.41
C ARG A 2 18.49 -18.34 -13.59
N VAL A 3 17.61 -19.34 -13.51
CA VAL A 3 16.18 -19.14 -13.71
C VAL A 3 15.52 -18.81 -12.37
N LEU A 4 14.98 -17.60 -12.24
CA LEU A 4 14.35 -17.08 -11.02
C LEU A 4 12.83 -17.11 -11.14
N ASN A 5 12.23 -18.30 -11.27
CA ASN A 5 10.79 -18.46 -11.50
C ASN A 5 10.07 -19.31 -10.44
N THR A 6 10.78 -19.74 -9.39
CA THR A 6 10.20 -20.51 -8.27
C THR A 6 10.49 -19.86 -6.92
N LYS A 7 9.65 -20.17 -5.93
CA LYS A 7 9.89 -19.74 -4.53
C LYS A 7 11.28 -20.16 -4.05
N LYS A 8 11.71 -21.39 -4.36
CA LYS A 8 12.99 -21.94 -3.93
C LYS A 8 14.16 -21.18 -4.56
N SER A 9 14.16 -21.00 -5.88
CA SER A 9 15.24 -20.30 -6.59
C SER A 9 15.40 -18.85 -6.12
N ILE A 10 14.29 -18.17 -5.81
CA ILE A 10 14.34 -16.81 -5.26
C ILE A 10 14.97 -16.79 -3.87
N LEU A 11 14.56 -17.68 -2.96
CA LEU A 11 15.11 -17.72 -1.60
C LEU A 11 16.59 -18.08 -1.57
N GLU A 12 17.02 -19.02 -2.42
CA GLU A 12 18.43 -19.37 -2.58
C GLU A 12 19.25 -18.15 -3.04
N TYR A 13 18.72 -17.39 -4.01
CA TYR A 13 19.44 -16.23 -4.50
C TYR A 13 19.48 -15.08 -3.49
N ILE A 14 18.42 -14.87 -2.70
CA ILE A 14 18.44 -13.94 -1.56
C ILE A 14 19.53 -14.34 -0.56
N ALA A 15 19.64 -15.62 -0.23
CA ALA A 15 20.64 -16.10 0.73
C ALA A 15 22.08 -15.91 0.21
N GLU A 16 22.31 -16.10 -1.09
CA GLU A 16 23.60 -15.80 -1.72
C GLU A 16 23.91 -14.30 -1.73
N ALA A 17 22.95 -13.46 -2.13
CA ALA A 17 23.12 -12.02 -2.12
C ALA A 17 23.43 -11.49 -0.70
N GLN A 18 22.84 -12.08 0.34
CA GLN A 18 23.20 -11.77 1.73
C GLN A 18 24.67 -12.10 2.05
N LYS A 19 25.21 -13.21 1.53
CA LYS A 19 26.63 -13.56 1.70
C LYS A 19 27.52 -12.57 0.98
N LEU A 20 27.22 -12.28 -0.28
CA LEU A 20 27.94 -11.30 -1.10
C LEU A 20 27.98 -9.92 -0.44
N GLY A 21 26.86 -9.46 0.13
CA GLY A 21 26.79 -8.20 0.85
C GLY A 21 27.59 -8.18 2.16
N LYS A 22 27.90 -9.35 2.77
CA LYS A 22 28.82 -9.48 3.92
C LYS A 22 30.27 -9.55 3.48
N GLU A 23 30.54 -10.09 2.29
CA GLU A 23 31.86 -10.17 1.67
C GLU A 23 32.33 -8.81 1.11
N GLY A 24 31.49 -7.77 1.18
CA GLY A 24 31.87 -6.42 0.82
C GLY A 24 31.84 -6.15 -0.68
N ILE A 25 30.97 -6.85 -1.43
CA ILE A 25 30.69 -6.50 -2.83
C ILE A 25 30.26 -5.04 -2.95
N ASP A 26 30.59 -4.46 -4.10
CA ASP A 26 30.18 -3.14 -4.54
C ASP A 26 28.68 -2.87 -4.26
N PRO A 27 28.34 -1.78 -3.52
CA PRO A 27 26.96 -1.43 -3.23
C PRO A 27 26.08 -1.25 -4.46
N ASP A 28 26.59 -0.71 -5.57
CA ASP A 28 25.79 -0.50 -6.78
C ASP A 28 25.42 -1.85 -7.41
N ARG A 29 26.36 -2.79 -7.45
CA ARG A 29 26.06 -4.18 -7.84
C ARG A 29 25.03 -4.85 -6.92
N MET A 30 25.04 -4.55 -5.62
CA MET A 30 24.02 -5.06 -4.69
C MET A 30 22.63 -4.48 -4.97
N VAL A 31 22.54 -3.22 -5.40
CA VAL A 31 21.29 -2.58 -5.83
C VAL A 31 20.74 -3.27 -7.08
N GLU A 32 21.61 -3.59 -8.05
CA GLU A 32 21.22 -4.34 -9.25
C GLU A 32 20.68 -5.74 -8.90
N ILE A 33 21.38 -6.48 -8.03
CA ILE A 33 20.94 -7.81 -7.56
C ILE A 33 19.58 -7.71 -6.86
N TYR A 34 19.38 -6.69 -6.02
CA TYR A 34 18.08 -6.45 -5.39
C TYR A 34 16.98 -6.29 -6.44
N LYS A 35 17.22 -5.47 -7.46
CA LYS A 35 16.27 -5.20 -8.54
C LYS A 35 15.97 -6.45 -9.37
N GLU A 36 17.00 -7.22 -9.75
CA GLU A 36 16.84 -8.49 -10.48
C GLU A 36 15.93 -9.47 -9.72
N ILE A 37 16.14 -9.62 -8.40
CA ILE A 37 15.31 -10.49 -7.57
C ILE A 37 13.89 -9.93 -7.46
N TYR A 38 13.73 -8.62 -7.28
CA TYR A 38 12.41 -7.98 -7.16
C TYR A 38 11.59 -8.16 -8.44
N ASP A 39 12.18 -7.88 -9.61
CA ASP A 39 11.53 -7.99 -10.91
C ASP A 39 11.15 -9.45 -11.21
N ALA A 40 12.01 -10.41 -10.83
CA ALA A 40 11.69 -11.83 -10.91
C ALA A 40 10.49 -12.23 -10.03
N ILE A 41 10.41 -11.70 -8.81
CA ILE A 41 9.24 -11.91 -7.92
C ILE A 41 7.97 -11.33 -8.56
N GLU A 42 8.04 -10.13 -9.15
CA GLU A 42 6.89 -9.51 -9.83
C GLU A 42 6.44 -10.28 -11.06
N ALA A 43 7.38 -10.77 -11.88
CA ALA A 43 7.08 -11.58 -13.06
C ALA A 43 6.34 -12.89 -12.70
N MET A 44 6.57 -13.42 -11.49
CA MET A 44 5.86 -14.59 -10.98
C MET A 44 4.42 -14.31 -10.51
N SER A 45 4.03 -13.04 -10.35
CA SER A 45 2.75 -12.66 -9.73
C SER A 45 1.50 -13.14 -10.49
N SER A 46 1.63 -13.39 -11.80
CA SER A 46 0.56 -13.94 -12.65
C SER A 46 0.29 -15.42 -12.40
N ASN A 47 1.30 -16.19 -11.99
CA ASN A 47 1.24 -17.65 -11.87
C ASN A 47 1.36 -18.15 -10.42
N VAL A 48 1.68 -17.27 -9.47
CA VAL A 48 1.95 -17.62 -8.08
C VAL A 48 0.97 -16.90 -7.15
N LYS A 49 0.47 -17.62 -6.14
CA LYS A 49 -0.43 -17.05 -5.14
C LYS A 49 0.20 -15.83 -4.49
N ALA A 50 -0.61 -14.78 -4.33
CA ALA A 50 -0.16 -13.50 -3.78
C ALA A 50 0.56 -13.65 -2.42
N ASN A 51 0.18 -14.60 -1.55
CA ASN A 51 0.83 -14.76 -0.23
C ASN A 51 2.30 -15.15 -0.37
N THR A 52 2.62 -15.91 -1.41
CA THR A 52 3.99 -16.29 -1.72
C THR A 52 4.78 -15.10 -2.24
N ILE A 53 4.19 -14.25 -3.11
CA ILE A 53 4.83 -13.02 -3.59
C ILE A 53 5.17 -12.08 -2.42
N VAL A 54 4.19 -11.84 -1.54
CA VAL A 54 4.36 -11.06 -0.31
C VAL A 54 5.47 -11.63 0.56
N PHE A 55 5.44 -12.94 0.78
CA PHE A 55 6.45 -13.64 1.57
C PHE A 55 7.85 -13.42 0.97
N LEU A 56 8.02 -13.61 -0.35
CA LEU A 56 9.31 -13.45 -1.02
C LEU A 56 9.82 -12.00 -0.97
N LYS A 57 8.97 -11.00 -1.19
CA LYS A 57 9.35 -9.58 -1.03
C LYS A 57 9.80 -9.25 0.39
N ASN A 58 9.12 -9.82 1.39
CA ASN A 58 9.51 -9.63 2.79
C ASN A 58 10.86 -10.30 3.10
N GLU A 59 11.10 -11.51 2.59
CA GLU A 59 12.40 -12.19 2.75
C GLU A 59 13.53 -11.43 2.04
N LEU A 60 13.28 -10.90 0.84
CA LEU A 60 14.22 -10.03 0.13
C LEU A 60 14.55 -8.78 0.97
N LYS A 61 13.52 -8.10 1.50
CA LYS A 61 13.69 -6.92 2.34
C LYS A 61 14.44 -7.21 3.65
N LYS A 62 14.12 -8.32 4.32
CA LYS A 62 14.86 -8.77 5.52
C LYS A 62 16.32 -9.08 5.20
N GLY A 63 16.58 -9.67 4.04
CA GLY A 63 17.92 -10.09 3.65
C GLY A 63 18.84 -8.97 3.23
N ILE A 64 18.43 -8.24 2.18
CA ILE A 64 19.26 -7.23 1.52
C ILE A 64 18.50 -5.92 1.30
N GLY A 65 17.46 -5.65 2.10
CA GLY A 65 16.62 -4.46 1.96
C GLY A 65 17.34 -3.11 2.13
N LYS A 66 18.53 -3.09 2.75
CA LYS A 66 19.38 -1.89 2.81
C LYS A 66 19.87 -1.41 1.43
N TYR A 67 19.84 -2.29 0.42
CA TYR A 67 20.17 -1.98 -0.97
C TYR A 67 18.94 -1.79 -1.86
N GLN A 68 17.75 -1.66 -1.25
CA GLN A 68 16.55 -1.31 -2.01
C GLN A 68 16.79 0.05 -2.68
N PRO A 69 16.62 0.17 -4.02
CA PRO A 69 16.72 1.45 -4.69
C PRO A 69 15.77 2.45 -4.01
N VAL A 70 16.32 3.57 -3.55
CA VAL A 70 15.50 4.71 -3.14
C VAL A 70 14.95 5.29 -4.43
N ASP A 71 13.67 5.07 -4.68
CA ASP A 71 12.97 5.73 -5.77
C ASP A 71 12.73 7.19 -5.33
N PRO A 72 13.44 8.18 -5.91
CA PRO A 72 13.32 9.58 -5.53
C PRO A 72 11.93 10.15 -5.86
N ASP A 73 11.17 9.49 -6.76
CA ASP A 73 9.83 9.85 -7.17
C ASP A 73 8.74 9.08 -6.41
N LYS A 74 9.13 8.21 -5.47
CA LYS A 74 8.20 7.47 -4.62
C LYS A 74 7.54 8.42 -3.64
N LYS A 75 6.51 9.11 -4.13
CA LYS A 75 5.63 9.95 -3.33
C LYS A 75 5.14 9.10 -2.16
N GLU A 76 5.38 9.60 -0.95
CA GLU A 76 4.74 9.08 0.24
C GLU A 76 3.24 9.01 -0.03
N ASP A 77 2.71 7.81 -0.13
CA ASP A 77 1.27 7.64 -0.14
C ASP A 77 0.79 7.84 1.29
N TYR A 78 0.50 9.09 1.63
CA TYR A 78 0.01 9.50 2.95
C TYR A 78 -1.25 8.72 3.36
N PHE A 79 -2.05 8.22 2.41
CA PHE A 79 -3.18 7.37 2.77
C PHE A 79 -2.70 6.02 3.31
N MET A 80 -1.63 5.46 2.73
CA MET A 80 -1.03 4.22 3.20
C MET A 80 -0.32 4.36 4.55
N GLU A 81 0.06 5.55 4.98
CA GLU A 81 0.51 5.82 6.35
C GLU A 81 -0.64 5.69 7.35
N PHE A 82 -1.75 6.39 7.11
CA PHE A 82 -2.97 6.22 7.90
C PHE A 82 -3.50 4.79 7.86
N PHE A 83 -3.35 4.10 6.72
CA PHE A 83 -3.69 2.69 6.60
C PHE A 83 -2.85 1.85 7.57
N LYS A 84 -1.54 2.11 7.68
CA LYS A 84 -0.68 1.38 8.62
C LYS A 84 -1.04 1.63 10.08
N GLU A 85 -1.42 2.85 10.40
CA GLU A 85 -1.82 3.25 11.76
C GLU A 85 -3.18 2.68 12.14
N ALA A 86 -4.13 2.63 11.21
CA ALA A 86 -5.45 2.04 11.43
C ALA A 86 -5.39 0.53 11.75
N TYR A 87 -4.31 -0.14 11.33
CA TYR A 87 -4.08 -1.58 11.52
C TYR A 87 -2.68 -1.83 12.14
N PRO A 88 -2.51 -1.60 13.45
CA PRO A 88 -1.22 -1.70 14.12
C PRO A 88 -0.67 -3.13 14.13
N GLU A 89 0.65 -3.24 14.31
CA GLU A 89 1.36 -4.52 14.36
C GLU A 89 0.80 -5.46 15.43
N GLY A 90 0.68 -6.75 15.09
CA GLY A 90 0.04 -7.77 15.94
C GLY A 90 -1.48 -7.90 15.80
N LYS A 91 -2.19 -6.91 15.22
CA LYS A 91 -3.65 -6.98 14.97
C LYS A 91 -4.04 -7.14 13.49
N ARG A 92 -3.04 -7.39 12.63
CA ARG A 92 -3.18 -7.42 11.17
C ARG A 92 -3.68 -8.78 10.68
N ARG A 93 -4.79 -8.80 9.92
CA ARG A 93 -5.27 -10.00 9.21
C ARG A 93 -4.49 -10.19 7.90
N LYS A 94 -4.51 -11.40 7.32
CA LYS A 94 -3.80 -11.74 6.07
C LYS A 94 -4.08 -10.77 4.91
N GLU A 95 -5.32 -10.30 4.82
CA GLU A 95 -5.81 -9.35 3.80
C GLU A 95 -5.13 -7.98 3.87
N TYR A 96 -4.74 -7.55 5.07
CA TYR A 96 -4.04 -6.29 5.28
C TYR A 96 -2.61 -6.35 4.71
N THR A 97 -1.93 -7.48 4.87
CA THR A 97 -0.57 -7.68 4.37
C THR A 97 -0.51 -7.61 2.84
N TYR A 98 -1.57 -8.01 2.14
CA TYR A 98 -1.66 -7.87 0.68
C TYR A 98 -1.67 -6.42 0.23
N THR A 99 -2.48 -5.59 0.89
CA THR A 99 -2.60 -4.17 0.58
C THR A 99 -1.30 -3.41 0.88
N LEU A 100 -0.53 -3.81 1.89
CA LEU A 100 0.78 -3.22 2.15
C LEU A 100 1.80 -3.51 1.05
N VAL A 101 1.68 -4.65 0.38
CA VAL A 101 2.59 -5.05 -0.70
C VAL A 101 2.16 -4.46 -2.04
N ASP A 102 0.86 -4.33 -2.24
CA ASP A 102 0.26 -3.79 -3.45
C ASP A 102 -0.92 -2.88 -3.06
N PRO A 103 -0.66 -1.57 -2.84
CA PRO A 103 -1.68 -0.61 -2.44
C PRO A 103 -2.84 -0.51 -3.44
N SER A 104 -2.63 -0.87 -4.71
CA SER A 104 -3.70 -0.87 -5.73
C SER A 104 -4.84 -1.83 -5.38
N LYS A 105 -4.53 -2.92 -4.64
CA LYS A 105 -5.48 -3.96 -4.23
C LYS A 105 -6.28 -3.61 -2.98
N ILE A 106 -6.12 -2.41 -2.42
CA ILE A 106 -6.90 -1.99 -1.27
C ILE A 106 -8.40 -2.16 -1.55
N THR A 107 -9.13 -2.80 -0.63
CA THR A 107 -10.56 -3.05 -0.79
C THR A 107 -11.38 -1.84 -0.32
N VAL A 108 -12.64 -1.76 -0.73
CA VAL A 108 -13.55 -0.69 -0.28
C VAL A 108 -13.73 -0.69 1.23
N ASP A 109 -13.82 -1.87 1.85
CA ASP A 109 -13.96 -2.00 3.31
C ASP A 109 -12.70 -1.54 4.06
N GLN A 110 -11.53 -1.85 3.50
CA GLN A 110 -10.24 -1.38 4.00
C GLN A 110 -10.12 0.13 3.91
N ILE A 111 -10.49 0.72 2.76
CA ILE A 111 -10.56 2.18 2.60
C ILE A 111 -11.49 2.77 3.68
N LEU A 112 -12.69 2.22 3.82
CA LEU A 112 -13.71 2.73 4.73
C LEU A 112 -13.27 2.66 6.19
N HIS A 113 -12.57 1.59 6.59
CA HIS A 113 -12.00 1.46 7.93
C HIS A 113 -10.93 2.52 8.18
N THR A 114 -10.02 2.73 7.23
CA THR A 114 -8.98 3.76 7.34
C THR A 114 -9.58 5.16 7.36
N LEU A 115 -10.62 5.46 6.57
CA LEU A 115 -11.32 6.74 6.65
C LEU A 115 -12.00 6.96 8.00
N LYS A 116 -12.52 5.91 8.66
CA LYS A 116 -13.03 6.02 10.05
C LYS A 116 -11.92 6.40 11.02
N TYR A 117 -10.75 5.77 10.89
CA TYR A 117 -9.58 6.12 11.68
C TYR A 117 -9.19 7.59 11.47
N ILE A 118 -9.05 8.03 10.21
CA ILE A 118 -8.71 9.42 9.86
C ILE A 118 -9.77 10.40 10.38
N ASN A 119 -11.06 10.06 10.32
CA ASN A 119 -12.12 10.88 10.88
C ASN A 119 -11.96 11.08 12.39
N GLY A 120 -11.57 10.03 13.13
CA GLY A 120 -11.21 10.14 14.54
C GLY A 120 -9.98 11.01 14.76
N TYR A 121 -8.93 10.82 13.96
CA TYR A 121 -7.71 11.64 14.00
C TYR A 121 -8.00 13.13 13.77
N CYS A 122 -8.84 13.45 12.78
CA CYS A 122 -9.23 14.82 12.42
C CYS A 122 -10.08 15.54 13.48
N LYS A 123 -10.52 14.85 14.53
CA LYS A 123 -11.23 15.48 15.65
C LYS A 123 -10.31 16.46 16.39
N ASP A 124 -9.07 16.03 16.63
CA ASP A 124 -8.11 16.75 17.46
C ASP A 124 -6.89 17.24 16.66
N ASN A 125 -6.70 16.73 15.42
CA ASN A 125 -5.53 17.02 14.60
C ASN A 125 -5.91 17.61 13.23
N ARG A 126 -4.98 18.36 12.64
CA ARG A 126 -5.10 18.89 11.27
C ARG A 126 -4.34 17.98 10.31
N ILE A 127 -4.90 17.78 9.12
CA ILE A 127 -4.22 17.09 8.01
C ILE A 127 -3.68 18.10 6.99
N SER A 128 -2.50 17.79 6.44
CA SER A 128 -1.79 18.62 5.45
C SER A 128 -2.50 18.59 4.09
N GLN A 129 -2.10 19.47 3.16
CA GLN A 129 -2.69 19.48 1.81
C GLN A 129 -2.35 18.20 1.04
N ASP A 130 -1.17 17.63 1.21
CA ASP A 130 -0.79 16.39 0.50
C ASP A 130 -1.49 15.16 1.07
N GLN A 131 -1.72 15.12 2.39
CA GLN A 131 -2.61 14.14 3.01
C GLN A 131 -4.04 14.24 2.45
N LYS A 132 -4.57 15.46 2.26
CA LYS A 132 -5.90 15.62 1.63
C LYS A 132 -5.92 15.09 0.20
N LYS A 133 -4.87 15.34 -0.59
CA LYS A 133 -4.76 14.84 -1.97
C LYS A 133 -4.74 13.31 -2.05
N SER A 134 -4.16 12.61 -1.08
CA SER A 134 -4.18 11.13 -1.05
C SER A 134 -5.54 10.58 -0.57
N ILE A 135 -6.24 11.29 0.31
CA ILE A 135 -7.53 10.86 0.88
C ILE A 135 -8.70 11.03 -0.11
N ILE A 136 -8.75 12.14 -0.87
CA ILE A 136 -9.90 12.44 -1.75
C ILE A 136 -10.19 11.34 -2.78
N PRO A 137 -9.20 10.78 -3.51
CA PRO A 137 -9.43 9.67 -4.44
C PRO A 137 -10.04 8.43 -3.77
N MET A 138 -9.74 8.19 -2.50
CA MET A 138 -10.29 7.08 -1.73
C MET A 138 -11.77 7.31 -1.39
N ILE A 139 -12.15 8.56 -1.07
CA ILE A 139 -13.55 8.96 -0.89
C ILE A 139 -14.32 8.81 -2.21
N GLU A 140 -13.74 9.24 -3.33
CA GLU A 140 -14.32 9.06 -4.67
C GLU A 140 -14.54 7.59 -5.01
N ARG A 141 -13.57 6.73 -4.68
CA ARG A 141 -13.68 5.29 -4.90
C ARG A 141 -14.85 4.67 -4.14
N ILE A 142 -15.16 5.15 -2.93
CA ILE A 142 -16.39 4.75 -2.21
C ILE A 142 -17.64 5.30 -2.89
N ALA A 143 -17.63 6.57 -3.31
CA ALA A 143 -18.77 7.20 -3.96
C ALA A 143 -19.17 6.49 -5.28
N ARG A 144 -18.20 5.93 -5.99
CA ARG A 144 -18.44 5.14 -7.22
C ARG A 144 -19.01 3.73 -6.95
N THR A 145 -19.11 3.30 -5.70
CA THR A 145 -19.73 2.00 -5.38
C THR A 145 -21.25 2.10 -5.34
N ASP A 146 -21.94 1.00 -5.65
CA ASP A 146 -23.41 0.91 -5.52
C ASP A 146 -23.87 0.74 -4.05
N SER A 147 -22.94 0.67 -3.09
CA SER A 147 -23.25 0.46 -1.68
C SER A 147 -23.66 1.76 -0.99
N LEU A 148 -24.96 2.02 -0.94
CA LEU A 148 -25.54 3.11 -0.15
C LEU A 148 -25.09 3.08 1.31
N LYS A 149 -24.88 1.89 1.87
CA LYS A 149 -24.33 1.72 3.22
C LYS A 149 -22.96 2.35 3.35
N HIS A 150 -22.02 2.07 2.43
CA HIS A 150 -20.67 2.62 2.47
C HIS A 150 -20.68 4.13 2.24
N ILE A 151 -21.47 4.59 1.28
CA ILE A 151 -21.63 6.03 0.98
C ILE A 151 -22.16 6.79 2.20
N ASN A 152 -23.20 6.27 2.86
CA ASN A 152 -23.77 6.91 4.04
C ASN A 152 -22.81 6.92 5.23
N GLN A 153 -21.96 5.89 5.37
CA GLN A 153 -20.91 5.92 6.38
C GLN A 153 -19.94 7.07 6.12
N VAL A 154 -19.48 7.30 4.89
CA VAL A 154 -18.59 8.44 4.60
C VAL A 154 -19.32 9.79 4.78
N ARG A 155 -20.61 9.88 4.44
CA ARG A 155 -21.43 11.07 4.74
C ARG A 155 -21.51 11.37 6.24
N SER A 156 -21.50 10.36 7.10
CA SER A 156 -21.53 10.54 8.55
C SER A 156 -20.19 11.00 9.16
N MET A 157 -19.08 10.92 8.40
CA MET A 157 -17.74 11.30 8.88
C MET A 157 -17.52 12.82 8.81
N GLU A 158 -18.14 13.55 9.74
CA GLU A 158 -18.15 15.01 9.73
C GLU A 158 -16.74 15.64 9.82
N TYR A 159 -15.89 15.17 10.73
CA TYR A 159 -14.54 15.72 10.94
C TYR A 159 -13.69 15.57 9.69
N LEU A 160 -13.71 14.37 9.10
CA LEU A 160 -13.04 14.09 7.82
C LEU A 160 -13.56 15.03 6.72
N ARG A 161 -14.87 15.06 6.49
CA ARG A 161 -15.47 15.87 5.40
C ARG A 161 -15.16 17.35 5.54
N LYS A 162 -15.17 17.89 6.76
CA LYS A 162 -14.78 19.28 7.04
C LYS A 162 -13.28 19.50 6.78
N ALA A 163 -12.42 18.56 7.20
CA ALA A 163 -10.98 18.66 7.02
C ALA A 163 -10.57 18.65 5.53
N VAL A 164 -11.12 17.72 4.74
CA VAL A 164 -10.85 17.63 3.29
C VAL A 164 -11.71 18.58 2.43
N ARG A 165 -12.73 19.21 3.02
CA ARG A 165 -13.72 20.06 2.34
C ARG A 165 -14.41 19.38 1.15
N VAL A 166 -15.07 18.25 1.43
CA VAL A 166 -15.82 17.52 0.40
C VAL A 166 -17.22 17.15 0.84
N ARG A 167 -18.13 17.03 -0.14
CA ARG A 167 -19.49 16.51 0.01
C ARG A 167 -19.74 15.39 -0.98
N ILE A 168 -20.59 14.44 -0.61
CA ILE A 168 -21.02 13.35 -1.50
C ILE A 168 -22.48 13.56 -1.87
N GLU A 169 -22.70 13.90 -3.13
CA GLU A 169 -24.00 14.26 -3.68
C GLU A 169 -24.53 13.14 -4.58
N LYS A 170 -25.86 13.06 -4.68
CA LYS A 170 -26.52 12.12 -5.61
C LYS A 170 -26.59 12.79 -6.99
N SER A 171 -26.19 12.07 -8.02
CA SER A 171 -26.24 12.48 -9.42
C SER A 171 -27.05 11.46 -10.25
N PRO A 172 -27.48 11.81 -11.47
CA PRO A 172 -28.15 10.86 -12.36
C PRO A 172 -27.30 9.62 -12.71
N LYS A 173 -25.97 9.72 -12.64
CA LYS A 173 -25.02 8.65 -12.97
C LYS A 173 -24.45 7.93 -11.74
N GLY A 174 -25.04 8.11 -10.54
CA GLY A 174 -24.55 7.55 -9.28
C GLY A 174 -24.21 8.64 -8.26
N HIS A 175 -23.20 8.44 -7.42
CA HIS A 175 -22.77 9.45 -6.44
C HIS A 175 -21.47 10.13 -6.87
N ILE A 176 -21.39 11.44 -6.65
CA ILE A 176 -20.21 12.25 -6.99
C ILE A 176 -19.67 12.95 -5.75
N VAL A 177 -18.36 13.19 -5.75
CA VAL A 177 -17.68 13.96 -4.71
C VAL A 177 -17.50 15.38 -5.21
N THR A 178 -18.08 16.34 -4.49
CA THR A 178 -17.98 17.77 -4.79
C THR A 178 -17.04 18.42 -3.77
N ARG A 179 -16.08 19.23 -4.25
CA ARG A 179 -15.18 20.01 -3.37
C ARG A 179 -15.89 21.30 -2.94
N CYS A 180 -15.72 21.68 -1.68
CA CYS A 180 -16.37 22.83 -1.06
C CYS A 180 -15.38 23.92 -0.63
#